data_AF-A0A432SG32-F1
#
_entry.id   AF-A0A432SG32-F1
#
_cell.length_a   1.000
_cell.length_b   1.000
_cell.length_c   1.000
_cell.angle_alpha   90.00
_cell.angle_beta   90.00
_cell.angle_gamma   90.00
#
_symmetry.space_group_name_H-M   'P 1'
#
loop_
_entity.id
_entity.type
_entity.pdbx_description
1 polymer ?
#
loop_
_entity_poly.entity_id
_entity_poly.type
_entity_poly.pdbx_seq_one_letter_code
_entity_poly.pdbx_strand_id
1 'polypeptide(L)' 'MEKEGYTNLYQAKSAAEAFKIILTEIFELPLLNIILPDIDGLEARKQICQELHLAELSIIMVTGNTCDEALKKI' A
#
# COMPACT_ATOMS: atom_id res chain seq x y z
N MET A 1 -17.62 3.57 9.37
CA MET A 1 -17.03 2.23 9.54
C MET A 1 -15.92 2.39 10.56
N GLU A 2 -16.31 2.45 11.83
CA GLU A 2 -15.40 2.51 12.98
C GLU A 2 -15.56 1.16 13.66
N LYS A 3 -14.72 0.20 13.28
CA LYS A 3 -14.64 -1.06 13.98
C LYS A 3 -13.17 -1.43 14.04
N GLU A 4 -12.73 -1.62 15.28
CA GLU A 4 -11.46 -2.26 15.67
C GLU A 4 -10.25 -1.32 15.67
N GLY A 5 -9.96 -0.68 16.81
CA GLY A 5 -8.60 -0.40 17.33
C GLY A 5 -7.59 0.46 16.55
N TYR A 6 -7.81 0.78 15.28
CA TYR A 6 -6.87 1.55 14.45
C TYR A 6 -7.24 3.04 14.47
N THR A 7 -6.50 3.83 15.26
CA THR A 7 -6.77 5.27 15.42
C THR A 7 -6.36 6.09 14.19
N ASN A 8 -5.39 5.61 13.42
CA ASN A 8 -4.77 6.37 12.31
C ASN A 8 -4.81 5.57 11.00
N LEU A 9 -5.90 5.71 10.25
CA LEU A 9 -6.03 5.16 8.90
C LEU A 9 -5.60 6.20 7.87
N TYR A 10 -4.54 5.90 7.14
CA TYR A 10 -4.08 6.71 6.02
C TYR A 10 -4.31 5.97 4.70
N GLN A 11 -4.73 6.71 3.68
CA GLN A 11 -5.02 6.15 2.37
C GLN A 11 -4.29 6.95 1.29
N ALA A 12 -3.56 6.26 0.44
CA ALA A 12 -2.87 6.83 -0.71
C ALA A 12 -3.38 6.18 -1.99
N LYS A 13 -3.55 6.98 -3.05
CA LYS A 13 -4.00 6.48 -4.37
C LYS A 13 -2.85 6.29 -5.36
N SER A 14 -1.68 6.81 -5.00
CA SER A 14 -0.45 6.80 -5.80
C SER A 14 0.73 6.43 -4.90
N ALA A 15 1.79 5.90 -5.50
CA ALA A 15 3.02 5.65 -4.73
C ALA A 15 3.60 6.96 -4.19
N ALA A 16 3.53 8.05 -4.97
CA ALA A 16 4.00 9.37 -4.56
C ALA A 16 3.30 9.90 -3.30
N GLU A 17 1.99 9.71 -3.17
CA GLU A 17 1.26 10.04 -1.94
C GLU A 17 1.63 9.11 -0.79
N ALA A 18 1.79 7.81 -1.05
CA ALA A 18 2.20 6.85 -0.03
C ALA A 18 3.56 7.21 0.56
N PHE A 19 4.54 7.60 -0.25
CA PHE A 19 5.85 8.04 0.23
C PHE A 19 5.77 9.25 1.14
N LYS A 20 4.97 10.26 0.78
CA LYS A 20 4.80 11.46 1.62
C LYS A 20 4.25 11.10 3.00
N ILE A 21 3.26 10.20 3.03
CA ILE A 21 2.61 9.77 4.27
C ILE A 21 3.57 8.93 5.13
N ILE A 22 4.28 7.97 4.53
CA ILE A 22 5.24 7.10 5.24
C ILE A 22 6.44 7.92 5.77
N LEU A 23 6.81 9.01 5.11
CA LEU A 23 7.84 9.94 5.61
C LEU A 23 7.40 10.75 6.83
N THR A 24 6.10 11.02 6.96
CA THR A 24 5.57 11.85 8.03
C THR A 24 5.10 11.05 9.24
N GLU A 25 4.69 9.81 9.05
CA GLU A 25 4.02 8.99 10.07
C GLU A 25 4.68 7.60 10.18
N ILE A 26 4.66 7.03 11.38
CA ILE A 26 5.19 5.68 11.64
C ILE A 26 4.07 4.67 11.41
N PHE A 27 4.31 3.69 10.55
CA PHE A 27 3.39 2.60 10.27
C PHE A 27 3.93 1.30 10.84
N GLU A 28 3.06 0.52 11.47
CA GLU A 28 3.40 -0.83 11.93
C GLU A 28 3.04 -1.89 10.87
N LEU A 29 1.99 -1.63 10.07
CA LEU A 29 1.48 -2.56 9.07
C LEU A 29 0.93 -1.86 7.82
N PRO A 30 1.80 -1.42 6.90
CA PRO A 30 1.36 -0.88 5.62
C PRO A 30 0.83 -1.98 4.68
N LEU A 31 -0.30 -1.67 4.03
CA LEU A 31 -0.88 -2.46 2.94
C LEU A 31 -0.52 -1.81 1.62
N LEU A 32 0.12 -2.57 0.72
CA LEU A 32 0.56 -2.06 -0.58
C LEU A 32 -0.06 -2.90 -1.69
N ASN A 33 -0.78 -2.26 -2.60
CA ASN A 33 -1.29 -2.93 -3.79
C ASN A 33 -0.16 -3.10 -4.82
N ILE A 34 -0.08 -4.25 -5.48
CA ILE A 34 0.91 -4.47 -6.55
C ILE A 34 0.59 -3.60 -7.77
N ILE A 35 -0.70 -3.40 -8.06
CA ILE A 35 -1.13 -2.56 -9.17
C ILE A 35 -1.40 -1.16 -8.63
N LEU A 36 -0.50 -0.22 -8.95
CA LEU A 36 -0.70 1.21 -8.71
C LEU A 36 -0.72 1.95 -10.07
N PRO A 37 -1.33 3.14 -10.14
CA PRO A 37 -1.41 3.90 -11.40
C PRO A 37 -0.05 4.45 -11.87
N ASP A 38 0.89 4.71 -10.96
CA ASP A 38 2.16 5.38 -11.29
C ASP A 38 3.33 4.40 -11.49
N ILE A 39 3.53 3.48 -10.54
CA ILE A 39 4.66 2.54 -10.49
C ILE A 39 4.20 1.16 -10.03
N ASP A 40 5.01 0.12 -10.27
CA ASP A 40 4.72 -1.20 -9.73
C ASP A 40 4.85 -1.20 -8.19
N GLY A 41 3.94 -1.87 -7.48
CA GLY A 41 3.99 -1.96 -6.02
C GLY A 41 5.30 -2.60 -5.53
N LEU A 42 5.92 -3.50 -6.28
CA LEU A 42 7.25 -4.04 -5.95
C LEU A 42 8.33 -2.96 -5.97
N GLU A 43 8.30 -2.06 -6.94
CA GLU A 43 9.25 -0.94 -7.01
C GLU A 43 8.97 0.06 -5.87
N ALA A 44 7.71 0.33 -5.58
CA ALA A 44 7.32 1.16 -4.43
C ALA A 44 7.89 0.58 -3.12
N ARG A 45 7.75 -0.73 -2.89
CA ARG A 45 8.33 -1.43 -1.73
C ARG A 45 9.84 -1.29 -1.68
N LYS A 46 10.51 -1.44 -2.82
CA LYS A 46 11.97 -1.33 -2.90
C LYS A 46 12.43 0.08 -2.53
N GLN A 47 11.76 1.11 -3.05
CA GLN A 47 12.04 2.50 -2.66
C GLN A 47 11.76 2.75 -1.17
N ILE A 48 10.66 2.23 -0.60
CA ILE A 48 10.39 2.34 0.85
C ILE A 48 11.54 1.71 1.66
N CYS A 49 12.01 0.53 1.24
CA CYS A 49 13.08 -0.19 1.92
C CYS A 49 14.44 0.52 1.78
N GLN A 50 14.73 1.11 0.63
CA GLN A 50 16.00 1.78 0.33
C GLN A 50 16.08 3.20 0.90
N GLU A 51 15.06 4.03 0.67
CA GLU A 51 15.09 5.45 0.99
C GLU A 51 14.81 5.71 2.48
N LEU A 52 13.96 4.89 3.09
CA LEU A 52 13.50 5.12 4.45
C LEU A 52 14.27 4.28 5.48
N HIS A 53 15.21 3.43 5.03
CA HIS A 53 15.90 2.42 5.85
C HIS A 53 14.93 1.55 6.67
N LEU A 54 13.67 1.45 6.23
CA LEU A 54 12.60 0.67 6.87
C LEU A 54 12.69 -0.79 6.45
N ALA A 55 13.90 -1.36 6.49
CA ALA A 55 14.12 -2.76 6.11
C ALA A 55 13.38 -3.74 7.03
N GLU A 56 13.06 -3.32 8.26
CA GLU A 56 12.31 -4.08 9.25
C GLU A 56 10.79 -3.95 9.09
N LEU A 57 10.31 -3.04 8.24
CA LEU A 57 8.88 -2.82 8.03
C LEU A 57 8.26 -3.96 7.22
N SER A 58 7.38 -4.71 7.87
CA SER A 58 6.62 -5.78 7.22
C SER A 58 5.48 -5.19 6.40
N ILE A 59 5.64 -5.20 5.07
CA ILE A 59 4.64 -4.70 4.12
C ILE A 59 3.82 -5.87 3.60
N ILE A 60 2.50 -5.82 3.78
CA ILE A 60 1.59 -6.80 3.19
C ILE A 60 1.30 -6.37 1.75
N MET A 61 1.77 -7.19 0.81
CA MET A 61 1.44 -7.03 -0.60
C MET A 61 0.06 -7.60 -0.90
N VAL A 62 -0.81 -6.75 -1.40
CA VAL A 62 -2.14 -7.14 -1.86
C VAL A 62 -2.10 -7.20 -3.39
N THR A 63 -2.44 -8.36 -3.94
CA THR A 63 -2.68 -8.51 -5.38
C THR A 63 -4.18 -8.69 -5.59
N GLY A 64 -4.76 -7.85 -6.43
CA GLY A 64 -6.03 -8.20 -7.04
C GLY A 64 -5.73 -9.18 -8.16
N ASN A 65 -6.05 -10.46 -7.99
CA ASN A 65 -6.18 -11.35 -9.15
C ASN A 65 -7.39 -10.85 -9.94
N THR A 66 -7.18 -9.91 -10.86
CA THR A 66 -8.14 -9.62 -11.92
C THR A 66 -8.06 -10.77 -12.93
N CYS A 67 -8.43 -11.98 -12.49
CA CYS A 67 -9.21 -12.81 -13.38
C CYS A 67 -10.51 -12.04 -13.56
N ASP A 68 -10.61 -11.39 -14.71
CA ASP A 68 -11.84 -10.85 -15.25
C ASP A 68 -12.84 -12.01 -15.41
N GLU A 69 -13.48 -12.45 -14.32
CA GLU A 69 -14.55 -13.47 -14.39
C GLU A 69 -15.51 -13.48 -13.18
N ALA A 70 -15.76 -12.32 -12.55
CA ALA A 70 -16.81 -12.24 -11.52
C ALA A 70 -17.59 -10.91 -11.47
N LEU A 71 -17.46 -10.04 -12.47
CA LEU A 71 -18.45 -8.98 -12.68
C LEU A 71 -19.51 -9.50 -13.66
N LYS A 72 -20.39 -10.37 -13.14
CA LYS A 72 -21.72 -10.59 -13.73
C LYS A 72 -22.45 -9.24 -13.79
N LYS A 73 -22.40 -8.63 -14.96
CA LYS A 73 -23.45 -7.74 -15.45
C LYS A 73 -23.70 -8.14 -16.90
N ILE A 74 -24.65 -9.05 -17.13
CA ILE A 74 -25.94 -8.81 -17.79
C ILE A 74 -26.90 -9.96 -17.43
#